data_AF-A0A507ELP6-F1
#
_entry.id   AF-A0A507ELP6-F1
#
_cell.length_a   1.000
_cell.length_b   1.000
_cell.length_c   1.000
_cell.angle_alpha   90.00
_cell.angle_beta   90.00
_cell.angle_gamma   90.00
#
_symmetry.space_group_name_H-M   'P 1'
#
loop_
_entity.id
_entity.type
_entity.pdbx_description
1 polymer ?
#
loop_
_entity_poly.entity_id
_entity_poly.type
_entity_poly.pdbx_seq_one_letter_code
_entity_poly.pdbx_strand_id
1 'polypeptide(L)'
;MSTVAVHRTLFRPLFAVRSYAPFGSQMSDNDPHVLEREKRRTLAGHVTGVLPDAPHWDEKLATDSEAIVKADRSFVGAPPEQLQYISLEILEEELIEETTADSEAQSTGKHGTVSGGDKDA
;
A
#
# COMPACT_ATOMS: atom_id res chain seq x y z
N MET A 1 46.66 44.13 32.65
CA MET A 1 45.25 43.72 32.55
C MET A 1 45.19 42.68 31.44
N SER A 2 45.03 41.39 31.77
CA SER A 2 45.10 40.27 30.82
C SER A 2 43.69 39.76 30.54
N THR A 3 43.24 39.82 29.28
CA THR A 3 41.91 39.35 28.86
C THR A 3 41.96 37.86 28.54
N VAL A 4 41.18 37.06 29.27
CA VAL A 4 41.01 35.62 28.98
C VAL A 4 39.88 35.48 27.97
N ALA A 5 40.20 35.01 26.77
CA ALA A 5 39.21 34.68 25.74
C ALA A 5 38.59 33.31 26.04
N VAL A 6 37.31 33.30 26.43
CA VAL A 6 36.53 32.07 26.60
C VAL A 6 36.05 31.61 25.22
N HIS A 7 36.72 30.61 24.66
CA HIS A 7 36.25 29.95 23.44
C HIS A 7 34.98 29.16 23.73
N ARG A 8 33.83 29.67 23.26
CA ARG A 8 32.56 28.95 23.23
C ARG A 8 32.65 27.87 22.15
N THR A 9 33.02 26.67 22.54
CA THR A 9 32.87 25.48 21.69
C THR A 9 31.39 25.20 21.49
N LEU A 10 30.89 25.46 20.28
CA LEU A 10 29.58 25.01 19.82
C LEU A 10 29.63 23.47 19.71
N PHE A 11 29.11 22.79 20.73
CA PHE A 11 28.88 21.35 20.67
C PHE A 11 27.73 21.12 19.68
N ARG A 12 28.07 21.00 18.40
CA ARG A 12 27.12 20.57 17.37
C ARG A 12 26.78 19.11 17.68
N PRO A 13 25.51 18.75 17.93
CA PRO A 13 25.15 17.34 18.01
C PRO A 13 25.40 16.73 16.64
N LEU A 14 26.44 15.90 16.56
CA LEU A 14 26.72 15.09 15.39
C LEU A 14 25.58 14.08 15.29
N PHE A 15 24.68 14.35 14.34
CA PHE A 15 23.70 13.42 13.78
C PHE A 15 22.82 12.72 14.82
N ALA A 16 21.61 13.24 15.01
CA ALA A 16 20.49 12.40 15.36
C ALA A 16 20.27 11.42 14.19
N VAL A 17 21.02 10.31 14.17
CA VAL A 17 20.76 9.21 13.25
C VAL A 17 19.46 8.59 13.71
N ARG A 18 18.39 8.83 12.95
CA ARG A 18 17.13 8.12 13.14
C ARG A 18 17.44 6.64 12.92
N SER A 19 17.45 5.87 14.00
CA SER A 19 17.60 4.42 13.95
C SER A 19 16.36 3.84 13.29
N TYR A 20 16.40 3.63 11.98
CA TYR A 20 15.43 2.80 11.29
C TYR A 20 15.74 1.35 11.67
N ALA A 21 14.88 0.75 12.50
CA ALA A 21 14.84 -0.70 12.64
C ALA A 21 14.62 -1.32 11.24
N PRO A 22 15.13 -2.53 10.95
CA PRO A 22 15.04 -3.15 9.64
C PRO A 22 13.63 -3.68 9.38
N PHE A 23 12.66 -2.78 9.24
CA PHE A 23 11.36 -3.08 8.63
C PHE A 23 11.52 -2.84 7.12
N GLY A 24 12.24 -3.78 6.49
CA GLY A 24 12.43 -3.82 5.04
C GLY A 24 11.41 -4.73 4.35
N SER A 25 10.30 -5.05 5.03
CA SER A 25 9.21 -5.79 4.40
C SER A 25 8.35 -4.84 3.57
N GLN A 26 7.66 -5.45 2.62
CA GLN A 26 6.55 -4.82 1.90
C GLN A 26 5.29 -5.16 2.69
N MET A 27 4.25 -4.32 2.61
CA MET A 27 3.03 -4.54 3.41
C MET A 27 2.33 -5.90 3.15
N SER A 28 2.67 -6.55 2.03
CA SER A 28 2.21 -7.89 1.63
C SER A 28 3.10 -9.04 2.11
N ASP A 29 4.12 -8.78 2.93
CA ASP A 29 5.08 -9.80 3.43
C ASP A 29 5.68 -10.70 2.33
N ASN A 30 5.81 -10.13 1.13
CA ASN A 30 6.31 -10.82 -0.07
C ASN A 30 5.46 -12.04 -0.49
N ASP A 31 4.16 -12.05 -0.18
CA ASP A 31 3.22 -13.07 -0.70
C ASP A 31 3.05 -12.90 -2.22
N PRO A 32 3.47 -13.89 -3.04
CA PRO A 32 3.43 -13.78 -4.49
C PRO A 32 2.00 -13.60 -5.04
N HIS A 33 0.98 -14.16 -4.38
CA HIS A 33 -0.40 -14.06 -4.85
C HIS A 33 -0.96 -12.65 -4.67
N VAL A 34 -0.66 -12.01 -3.55
CA VAL A 34 -1.04 -10.61 -3.28
C VAL A 34 -0.30 -9.70 -4.25
N LEU A 35 1.02 -9.87 -4.38
CA LEU A 35 1.83 -9.05 -5.29
C LEU A 35 1.34 -9.12 -6.74
N GLU A 36 1.00 -10.30 -7.24
CA GLU A 36 0.53 -10.44 -8.61
C GLU A 36 -0.87 -9.84 -8.81
N ARG A 37 -1.76 -10.00 -7.82
CA ARG A 37 -3.10 -9.39 -7.85
C ARG A 37 -3.02 -7.87 -7.89
N GLU A 38 -2.30 -7.28 -6.95
CA GLU A 38 -2.20 -5.82 -6.82
C GLU A 38 -1.40 -5.20 -7.97
N LYS A 39 -0.37 -5.87 -8.46
CA LYS A 39 0.34 -5.47 -9.68
C LYS A 39 -0.61 -5.40 -10.87
N ARG A 40 -1.45 -6.41 -11.07
CA ARG A 40 -2.43 -6.41 -12.17
C ARG A 40 -3.44 -5.29 -12.01
N ARG A 41 -3.95 -5.08 -10.78
CA ARG A 41 -4.88 -4.00 -10.44
C ARG A 41 -4.29 -2.62 -10.77
N THR A 42 -3.04 -2.40 -10.35
CA THR A 42 -2.26 -1.20 -10.63
C THR A 42 -2.09 -0.96 -12.13
N LEU A 43 -1.68 -1.99 -12.88
CA LEU A 43 -1.49 -1.87 -14.33
C LEU A 43 -2.80 -1.65 -15.10
N ALA A 44 -3.91 -2.18 -14.58
CA ALA A 44 -5.24 -1.95 -15.13
C ALA A 44 -5.83 -0.59 -14.72
N GLY A 45 -5.15 0.19 -13.88
CA GLY A 45 -5.63 1.51 -13.41
C GLY A 45 -6.74 1.46 -12.38
N HIS A 46 -6.97 0.32 -11.72
CA HIS A 46 -8.03 0.12 -10.73
C HIS A 46 -7.56 0.41 -9.29
N VAL A 47 -6.48 1.19 -9.11
CA VAL A 47 -6.01 1.56 -7.77
C VAL A 47 -6.67 2.86 -7.36
N THR A 48 -7.65 2.73 -6.47
CA THR A 48 -8.29 3.84 -5.77
C THR A 48 -7.36 4.31 -4.66
N GLY A 49 -6.68 5.42 -4.92
CA GLY A 49 -5.76 6.00 -3.96
C GLY A 49 -6.54 6.54 -2.75
N VAL A 50 -6.34 5.91 -1.60
CA VAL A 50 -7.04 6.22 -0.36
C VAL A 50 -6.61 7.56 0.26
N LEU A 51 -5.40 7.98 -0.08
CA LEU A 51 -4.78 9.18 0.46
C LEU A 51 -4.97 10.36 -0.50
N PRO A 52 -5.40 11.53 -0.02
CA PRO A 52 -5.61 12.71 -0.86
C PRO A 52 -4.30 13.17 -1.54
N ASP A 53 -3.18 13.01 -0.85
CA ASP A 53 -1.85 13.43 -1.31
C ASP A 53 -1.14 12.38 -2.19
N ALA A 54 -1.74 11.22 -2.40
CA ALA A 54 -1.14 10.11 -3.14
C ALA A 54 -2.20 9.33 -3.95
N PRO A 55 -2.77 9.95 -4.99
CA PRO A 55 -3.71 9.25 -5.87
C PRO A 55 -3.00 8.08 -6.56
N HIS A 56 -3.68 6.93 -6.63
CA HIS A 56 -3.18 5.65 -7.17
C HIS A 56 -2.05 4.99 -6.37
N TRP A 57 -1.82 5.41 -5.13
CA TRP A 57 -0.89 4.70 -4.24
C TRP A 57 -1.52 3.41 -3.73
N ASP A 58 -0.81 2.30 -3.87
CA ASP A 58 -1.23 0.98 -3.40
C ASP A 58 -0.45 0.59 -2.13
N GLU A 59 -1.16 0.54 -1.00
CA GLU A 59 -0.58 0.18 0.30
C GLU A 59 -0.01 -1.24 0.32
N LYS A 60 -0.68 -2.20 -0.35
CA LYS A 60 -0.27 -3.62 -0.36
C LYS A 60 1.04 -3.83 -1.15
N LEU A 61 1.34 -2.90 -2.06
CA LEU A 61 2.63 -2.85 -2.77
C LEU A 61 3.66 -1.91 -2.14
N ALA A 62 3.27 -1.09 -1.16
CA ALA A 62 4.17 -0.14 -0.53
C ALA A 62 5.15 -0.85 0.43
N THR A 63 6.32 -0.24 0.61
CA THR A 63 7.20 -0.61 1.71
C THR A 63 6.63 -0.11 3.04
N ASP A 64 6.94 -0.79 4.14
CA ASP A 64 6.48 -0.38 5.48
C ASP A 64 6.82 1.08 5.77
N SER A 65 8.04 1.50 5.41
CA SER A 65 8.52 2.86 5.61
C SER A 65 7.74 3.89 4.77
N GLU A 66 7.36 3.53 3.54
CA GLU A 66 6.56 4.41 2.69
C GLU A 66 5.15 4.56 3.25
N ALA A 67 4.50 3.46 3.65
CA ALA A 67 3.17 3.48 4.22
C ALA A 67 3.11 4.32 5.49
N ILE A 68 4.08 4.18 6.40
CA ILE A 68 4.15 4.99 7.63
C ILE A 68 4.26 6.48 7.31
N VAL A 69 5.19 6.88 6.41
CA VAL A 69 5.39 8.28 6.06
C VAL A 69 4.16 8.89 5.39
N LYS A 70 3.46 8.10 4.59
CA LYS A 70 2.25 8.52 3.90
C LYS A 70 1.09 8.66 4.88
N ALA A 71 0.85 7.67 5.75
CA ALA A 71 -0.16 7.72 6.78
C ALA A 71 0.01 8.94 7.71
N ASP A 72 1.23 9.18 8.19
CA ASP A 72 1.54 10.31 9.08
C ASP A 72 1.27 11.67 8.42
N ARG A 73 1.44 11.77 7.09
CA ARG A 73 1.30 13.03 6.36
C ARG A 73 -0.14 13.34 5.97
N SER A 74 -0.91 12.33 5.59
CA SER A 74 -2.16 12.53 4.85
C SER A 74 -3.30 13.13 5.66
N PHE A 75 -3.28 13.01 6.99
CA PHE A 75 -4.39 13.46 7.84
C PHE A 75 -3.94 14.34 9.02
N VAL A 76 -2.84 15.07 8.86
CA VAL A 76 -2.34 15.98 9.89
C VAL A 76 -3.40 17.03 10.24
N GLY A 77 -3.89 16.98 11.49
CA GLY A 77 -4.88 17.93 12.01
C GLY A 77 -6.34 17.56 11.74
N ALA A 78 -6.61 16.40 11.13
CA ALA A 78 -7.98 15.90 10.98
C ALA A 78 -8.57 15.49 12.35
N PRO A 79 -9.83 15.84 12.65
CA PRO A 79 -10.50 15.38 13.86
C PRO A 79 -10.79 13.86 13.78
N PRO A 80 -10.84 13.15 14.92
CA PRO A 80 -11.06 11.70 14.95
C PRO A 80 -12.32 11.23 14.21
N GLU A 81 -13.39 12.02 14.24
CA GLU A 81 -14.66 11.70 13.59
C GLU A 81 -14.52 11.65 12.06
N GLN A 82 -13.69 12.53 11.49
CA GLN A 82 -13.42 12.54 10.06
C GLN A 82 -12.60 11.32 9.64
N LEU A 83 -11.60 10.94 10.45
CA LEU A 83 -10.83 9.72 10.21
C LEU A 83 -11.72 8.48 10.20
N GLN A 84 -12.67 8.41 11.14
CA GLN A 84 -13.61 7.30 11.23
C GLN A 84 -14.50 7.22 9.98
N TYR A 85 -15.02 8.35 9.51
CA TYR A 85 -15.84 8.38 8.30
C TYR A 85 -15.07 7.87 7.08
N ILE A 86 -13.83 8.36 6.89
CA ILE A 86 -12.95 7.92 5.82
C ILE A 86 -12.69 6.42 5.92
N SER A 87 -12.40 5.89 7.11
CA SER A 87 -12.21 4.45 7.31
C SER A 87 -13.44 3.61 6.91
N LEU A 88 -14.65 4.08 7.19
CA LEU A 88 -15.88 3.38 6.79
C LEU A 88 -16.08 3.40 5.27
N GLU A 89 -15.83 4.54 4.63
CA GLU A 89 -15.91 4.68 3.17
C GLU A 89 -14.96 3.69 2.46
N ILE A 90 -13.73 3.55 2.97
CA ILE A 90 -12.73 2.62 2.43
C ILE A 90 -13.18 1.16 2.56
N LEU A 91 -13.70 0.78 3.73
CA LEU A 91 -14.17 -0.58 3.97
C LEU A 91 -15.39 -0.94 3.11
N GLU A 92 -16.28 0.04 2.86
CA GLU A 92 -17.41 -0.15 1.98
C GLU A 92 -16.97 -0.37 0.53
N GLU A 93 -16.00 0.40 0.04
CA GLU A 93 -15.44 0.24 -1.30
C GLU A 93 -14.73 -1.12 -1.46
N GLU A 94 -13.91 -1.54 -0.49
CA GLU A 94 -13.22 -2.83 -0.53
C GLU A 94 -14.20 -4.02 -0.51
N LEU A 95 -15.32 -3.91 0.24
CA LEU A 95 -16.37 -4.91 0.25
C LEU A 95 -17.10 -5.02 -1.11
N ILE A 96 -17.37 -3.87 -1.76
CA ILE A 96 -17.96 -3.85 -3.10
C ILE A 96 -17.00 -4.52 -4.10
N GLU A 97 -15.70 -4.24 -4.01
CA GLU A 97 -14.69 -4.89 -4.87
C GLU A 97 -14.61 -6.40 -4.66
N GLU A 98 -14.61 -6.90 -3.42
CA GLU A 98 -14.56 -8.34 -3.14
C GLU A 98 -15.77 -9.08 -3.72
N THR A 99 -16.96 -8.51 -3.57
CA THR A 99 -18.21 -9.12 -4.10
C THR A 99 -18.27 -9.15 -5.63
N THR A 100 -17.64 -8.20 -6.33
CA THR A 100 -17.63 -8.19 -7.80
C THR A 100 -16.62 -9.18 -8.37
N ALA A 101 -15.48 -9.38 -7.72
CA ALA A 101 -14.45 -10.34 -8.16
C ALA A 101 -14.94 -11.81 -8.14
N ASP A 102 -15.75 -12.18 -7.15
CA ASP A 102 -16.35 -13.53 -7.06
C ASP A 102 -17.34 -13.82 -8.20
N SER A 103 -17.99 -12.79 -8.74
CA SER A 103 -18.95 -12.93 -9.84
C SER A 103 -18.25 -13.21 -11.19
N GLU A 104 -17.02 -12.72 -11.39
CA GLU A 104 -16.24 -12.95 -12.61
C GLU A 104 -15.57 -14.33 -12.63
N ALA A 105 -15.16 -14.84 -11.48
CA ALA A 105 -14.56 -16.17 -11.34
C ALA A 105 -15.53 -17.31 -11.73
N GLN A 106 -16.85 -17.09 -11.64
CA GLN A 106 -17.87 -18.07 -12.04
C GLN A 106 -18.22 -18.06 -13.55
N SER A 107 -17.76 -17.07 -14.32
CA SER A 107 -18.12 -16.93 -15.74
C SER A 107 -17.21 -17.73 -16.70
N THR A 108 -15.99 -18.07 -16.30
CA THR A 108 -15.02 -18.76 -17.19
C THR A 108 -15.19 -20.28 -17.26
N GLY A 109 -16.15 -20.84 -16.53
CA GLY A 109 -16.44 -22.27 -16.52
C GLY A 109 -17.47 -22.74 -17.53
N LYS A 110 -17.33 -22.45 -18.84
CA LYS A 110 -18.12 -23.14 -19.90
C LYS A 110 -17.56 -22.92 -21.32
N HIS A 111 -16.77 -23.87 -21.82
CA HIS A 111 -16.97 -24.62 -23.07
C HIS A 111 -15.70 -25.37 -23.49
N GLY A 112 -15.61 -26.63 -23.05
CA GLY A 112 -14.73 -27.63 -23.66
C GLY A 112 -15.59 -28.74 -24.25
N THR A 113 -16.16 -28.51 -25.43
CA THR A 113 -16.78 -29.57 -26.24
C THR A 113 -15.70 -30.54 -26.66
N VAL A 114 -15.63 -31.73 -26.04
CA VAL A 114 -14.83 -32.85 -26.57
C VAL A 114 -15.58 -33.40 -27.78
N SER A 115 -15.20 -32.90 -28.95
CA SER A 115 -15.46 -33.55 -30.24
C SER A 115 -14.42 -34.64 -30.44
N GLY A 116 -14.81 -35.90 -30.24
CA GLY A 116 -14.02 -37.08 -30.58
C GLY A 116 -14.68 -37.82 -31.74
N GLY A 117 -14.23 -37.52 -32.96
CA GLY A 117 -14.60 -38.25 -34.18
C GLY A 117 -13.72 -39.48 -34.41
N ASP A 118 -14.34 -40.47 -35.06
CA ASP A 118 -13.84 -41.56 -35.90
C ASP A 118 -12.53 -42.27 -35.56
N LYS A 119 -12.66 -43.60 -35.37
CA LYS A 119 -11.74 -44.58 -35.98
C LYS A 119 -12.52 -45.78 -36.49
N ASP A 120 -12.51 -45.90 -37.82
CA ASP A 120 -12.78 -47.12 -38.57
C ASP A 120 -11.89 -48.29 -38.11
N ALA A 121 -12.48 -49.47 -37.92
CA ALA A 121 -11.93 -50.80 -38.21
C ALA A 121 -12.98 -51.89 -37.97
#